data_AF-A0A1J3IND5-F1
#
_entry.id   AF-A0A1J3IND5-F1
#
_cell.length_a   1.000
_cell.length_b   1.000
_cell.length_c   1.000
_cell.angle_alpha   90.00
_cell.angle_beta   90.00
_cell.angle_gamma   90.00
#
_symmetry.space_group_name_H-M   'P 1'
#
loop_
_entity.id
_entity.type
_entity.pdbx_description
1 polymer ?
#
loop_
_entity_poly.entity_id
_entity_poly.type
_entity_poly.pdbx_seq_one_letter_code
_entity_poly.pdbx_strand_id
1 'polypeptide(L)'
;SFLRYIRTPEITFFVELDPDFRHSISCYASVVKALTTHGTTFQLRKAITNMTYKCESVQESLFVVDFWRHHSEAYSYQLKYRLTRNCYYSLLHLLSRFGLAGEMKWLYTDMLERRVSPRDCTYNIMIDGYCKFGYVVEAMQYV
;
A
#
# COMPACT_ATOMS: atom_id res chain seq x y z
N SER A 1 -0.30 11.54 -22.91
CA SER A 1 -0.35 12.15 -21.56
C SER A 1 -0.97 11.16 -20.59
N PHE A 2 -0.47 11.13 -19.36
CA PHE A 2 -0.92 10.25 -18.28
C PHE A 2 -2.44 10.30 -18.02
N LEU A 3 -3.08 11.42 -18.32
CA LEU A 3 -4.53 11.60 -18.23
C LEU A 3 -5.35 10.85 -19.31
N ARG A 4 -4.76 10.51 -20.48
CA ARG A 4 -5.40 9.63 -21.48
C ARG A 4 -5.52 8.18 -20.99
N TYR A 5 -4.62 7.74 -20.11
CA TYR A 5 -4.56 6.39 -19.55
C TYR A 5 -5.67 6.09 -18.54
N ILE A 6 -6.22 7.13 -17.92
CA ILE A 6 -7.30 7.03 -16.92
C ILE A 6 -8.69 6.93 -17.58
N ARG A 7 -8.82 7.27 -18.87
CA ARG A 7 -10.14 7.54 -19.47
C ARG A 7 -10.72 6.43 -20.36
N THR A 8 -10.02 5.31 -20.57
CA THR A 8 -10.52 4.24 -21.45
C THR A 8 -11.31 3.20 -20.66
N PRO A 9 -12.64 3.03 -20.89
CA PRO A 9 -13.47 2.12 -20.11
C PRO A 9 -13.42 0.67 -20.61
N GLU A 10 -12.97 0.42 -21.82
CA GLU A 10 -13.06 -0.89 -22.45
C GLU A 10 -11.80 -1.12 -23.29
N ILE A 11 -11.07 -2.20 -23.00
CA ILE A 11 -10.39 -3.12 -23.92
C ILE A 11 -9.52 -4.04 -23.06
N THR A 12 -10.03 -5.25 -22.91
CA THR A 12 -9.29 -6.47 -22.66
C THR A 12 -8.27 -6.66 -23.79
N PHE A 13 -7.01 -6.28 -23.58
CA PHE A 13 -5.79 -6.90 -24.13
C PHE A 13 -4.61 -5.98 -23.78
N PHE A 14 -3.56 -6.57 -23.21
CA PHE A 14 -2.19 -6.05 -23.09
C PHE A 14 -1.96 -4.59 -23.53
N VAL A 15 -2.20 -3.63 -22.63
CA VAL A 15 -1.47 -2.36 -22.69
C VAL A 15 -0.31 -2.52 -21.73
N GLU A 16 0.76 -3.10 -22.26
CA GLU A 16 2.09 -2.92 -21.69
C GLU A 16 2.26 -1.41 -21.49
N LEU A 17 2.43 -1.04 -20.23
CA LEU A 17 2.97 0.26 -19.85
C LEU A 17 4.19 0.49 -20.73
N ASP A 18 4.41 1.72 -21.20
CA ASP A 18 5.72 2.09 -21.73
C ASP A 18 6.77 1.65 -20.67
N PRO A 19 7.57 0.61 -20.96
CA PRO A 19 8.50 0.07 -19.98
C PRO A 19 9.57 1.10 -19.58
N ASP A 20 9.77 2.12 -20.43
CA ASP A 20 10.76 3.18 -20.24
C ASP A 20 10.21 4.37 -19.44
N PHE A 21 8.88 4.47 -19.24
CA PHE A 21 8.31 5.54 -18.44
C PHE A 21 8.30 5.19 -16.94
N ARG A 22 9.34 5.63 -16.22
CA ARG A 22 9.44 5.54 -14.75
C ARG A 22 8.43 6.47 -14.07
N HIS A 23 7.19 6.01 -13.91
CA HIS A 23 6.20 6.68 -13.07
C HIS A 23 6.67 6.68 -11.59
N SER A 24 6.83 7.85 -10.99
CA SER A 24 7.14 8.00 -9.56
C SER A 24 5.94 7.60 -8.68
N ILE A 25 6.19 7.21 -7.44
CA ILE A 25 5.15 6.94 -6.45
C ILE A 25 4.26 8.17 -6.20
N SER A 26 4.82 9.38 -6.29
CA SER A 26 4.07 10.64 -6.22
C SER A 26 3.07 10.82 -7.37
N CYS A 27 3.39 10.29 -8.56
CA CYS A 27 2.49 10.28 -9.71
C CYS A 27 1.26 9.39 -9.42
N TYR A 28 1.48 8.19 -8.88
CA TYR A 28 0.38 7.31 -8.46
C TYR A 28 -0.46 7.90 -7.32
N ALA A 29 0.17 8.54 -6.33
CA ALA A 29 -0.56 9.23 -5.24
C ALA A 29 -1.52 10.30 -5.78
N SER A 30 -1.07 11.07 -6.77
CA SER A 30 -1.89 12.08 -7.45
C SER A 30 -3.07 11.44 -8.20
N VAL A 31 -2.86 10.30 -8.85
CA VAL A 31 -3.94 9.51 -9.49
C VAL A 31 -4.92 8.99 -8.47
N VAL A 32 -4.45 8.41 -7.38
CA VAL A 32 -5.33 7.90 -6.32
C VAL A 32 -6.22 9.03 -5.82
N LYS A 33 -5.65 10.21 -5.53
CA LYS A 33 -6.41 11.40 -5.11
C LYS A 33 -7.40 11.92 -6.17
N ALA A 34 -7.08 11.81 -7.46
CA ALA A 34 -8.00 12.23 -8.53
C ALA A 34 -9.11 11.19 -8.80
N LEU A 35 -8.78 9.91 -8.69
CA LEU A 35 -9.72 8.81 -8.84
C LEU A 35 -10.64 8.67 -7.63
N THR A 36 -10.27 9.24 -6.47
CA THR A 36 -11.16 9.27 -5.32
C THR A 36 -12.36 10.17 -5.49
N THR A 37 -12.23 11.27 -6.24
CA THR A 37 -13.32 12.21 -6.50
C THR A 37 -14.20 11.82 -7.68
N HIS A 38 -13.62 11.26 -8.76
CA HIS A 38 -14.35 11.06 -10.02
C HIS A 38 -14.09 9.72 -10.74
N GLY A 39 -13.32 8.80 -10.13
CA GLY A 39 -12.81 7.61 -10.81
C GLY A 39 -13.66 6.34 -10.70
N THR A 40 -13.34 5.33 -11.50
CA THR A 40 -13.91 3.97 -11.39
C THR A 40 -13.17 3.14 -10.31
N THR A 41 -13.85 2.15 -9.71
CA THR A 41 -13.29 1.25 -8.67
C THR A 41 -12.07 0.47 -9.15
N PHE A 42 -12.08 0.01 -10.39
CA PHE A 42 -11.02 -0.82 -10.96
C PHE A 42 -9.71 -0.06 -11.16
N GLN A 43 -9.78 1.13 -11.77
CA GLN A 43 -8.60 1.96 -12.04
C GLN A 43 -7.95 2.44 -10.74
N LEU A 44 -8.77 2.78 -9.74
CA LEU A 44 -8.30 3.15 -8.42
C LEU A 44 -7.51 1.99 -7.79
N ARG A 45 -8.07 0.78 -7.78
CA ARG A 45 -7.39 -0.40 -7.23
C ARG A 45 -6.06 -0.68 -7.94
N LYS A 46 -6.01 -0.53 -9.27
CA LYS A 46 -4.79 -0.70 -10.05
C LYS A 46 -3.72 0.35 -9.67
N ALA A 47 -4.11 1.61 -9.52
CA ALA A 47 -3.20 2.68 -9.10
C ALA A 47 -2.63 2.43 -7.69
N ILE A 48 -3.48 1.99 -6.75
CA ILE A 48 -3.09 1.62 -5.38
C ILE A 48 -2.06 0.49 -5.42
N THR A 49 -2.35 -0.60 -6.13
CA THR A 49 -1.42 -1.74 -6.24
C THR A 49 -0.09 -1.29 -6.85
N ASN A 50 -0.10 -0.52 -7.94
CA ASN A 50 1.14 -0.06 -8.56
C ASN A 50 1.96 0.83 -7.63
N MET A 51 1.31 1.67 -6.82
CA MET A 51 1.97 2.51 -5.83
C MET A 51 2.68 1.68 -4.74
N THR A 52 2.06 0.58 -4.29
CA THR A 52 2.62 -0.26 -3.21
C THR A 52 3.68 -1.24 -3.70
N TYR A 53 3.54 -1.77 -4.92
CA TYR A 53 4.47 -2.79 -5.46
C TYR A 53 5.71 -2.20 -6.13
N LYS A 54 5.68 -0.93 -6.57
CA LYS A 54 6.86 -0.22 -7.09
C LYS A 54 7.72 0.45 -6.01
N CYS A 55 7.43 0.18 -4.74
CA CYS A 55 8.14 0.74 -3.61
C CYS A 55 9.48 0.01 -3.44
N GLU A 56 10.59 0.69 -3.75
CA GLU A 56 11.93 0.09 -3.75
C GLU A 56 12.85 0.70 -2.67
N SER A 57 12.50 1.87 -2.14
CA SER A 57 13.29 2.59 -1.14
C SER A 57 12.56 2.84 0.18
N VAL A 58 13.33 3.17 1.21
CA VAL A 58 12.82 3.57 2.54
C VAL A 58 11.93 4.79 2.42
N GLN A 59 12.39 5.82 1.69
CA GLN A 59 11.67 7.09 1.54
C GLN A 59 10.33 6.91 0.84
N GLU A 60 10.30 6.07 -0.19
CA GLU A 60 9.07 5.73 -0.89
C GLU A 60 8.09 4.97 0.01
N SER A 61 8.60 4.05 0.83
CA SER A 61 7.77 3.26 1.77
C SER A 61 7.10 4.16 2.79
N LEU A 62 7.88 5.08 3.37
CA LEU A 62 7.37 6.09 4.29
C LEU A 62 6.35 7.00 3.62
N PHE A 63 6.64 7.49 2.41
CA PHE A 63 5.69 8.31 1.66
C PHE A 63 4.37 7.58 1.41
N VAL A 64 4.42 6.30 1.05
CA VAL A 64 3.20 5.49 0.84
C VAL A 64 2.43 5.34 2.14
N VAL A 65 3.10 5.02 3.24
CA VAL A 65 2.47 4.89 4.56
C VAL A 65 1.84 6.21 5.01
N ASP A 66 2.56 7.33 4.91
CA ASP A 66 2.06 8.66 5.26
C ASP A 66 0.90 9.09 4.37
N PHE A 67 0.99 8.82 3.07
CA PHE A 67 -0.11 9.05 2.15
C PHE A 67 -1.36 8.30 2.61
N TRP A 68 -1.25 7.01 2.94
CA TRP A 68 -2.38 6.22 3.41
C TRP A 68 -2.87 6.64 4.79
N ARG A 69 -1.99 7.07 5.67
CA ARG A 69 -2.32 7.60 7.00
C ARG A 69 -3.22 8.83 6.89
N HIS A 70 -2.81 9.85 6.12
CA HIS A 70 -3.61 11.05 5.90
C HIS A 70 -4.84 10.81 5.04
N HIS A 71 -4.77 9.86 4.10
CA HIS A 71 -5.92 9.52 3.26
C HIS A 71 -6.97 8.67 3.99
N SER A 72 -6.56 7.93 5.03
CA SER A 72 -7.42 7.10 5.87
C SER A 72 -8.53 7.89 6.55
N GLU A 73 -8.19 9.03 7.13
CA GLU A 73 -9.11 9.85 7.92
C GLU A 73 -10.23 10.46 7.07
N ALA A 74 -9.95 10.81 5.82
CA ALA A 74 -10.91 11.50 4.96
C ALA A 74 -11.95 10.59 4.29
N TYR A 75 -11.69 9.28 4.15
CA TYR A 75 -12.51 8.37 3.33
C TYR A 75 -12.79 7.00 3.97
N SER A 76 -12.62 6.87 5.29
CA SER A 76 -12.68 5.61 6.05
C SER A 76 -13.94 4.76 5.83
N TYR A 77 -15.09 5.36 5.50
CA TYR A 77 -16.37 4.67 5.31
C TYR A 77 -16.56 4.04 3.93
N GLN A 78 -15.73 4.38 2.93
CA GLN A 78 -15.92 3.92 1.56
C GLN A 78 -14.99 2.72 1.25
N LEU A 79 -15.57 1.51 1.20
CA LEU A 79 -14.90 0.24 0.89
C LEU A 79 -14.02 0.26 -0.38
N LYS A 80 -14.31 1.19 -1.30
CA LYS A 80 -13.58 1.41 -2.56
C LYS A 80 -12.13 1.87 -2.38
N TYR A 81 -11.79 2.47 -1.23
CA TYR A 81 -10.47 3.10 -0.97
C TYR A 81 -9.58 2.28 -0.04
N ARG A 82 -9.97 1.02 0.22
CA ARG A 82 -9.25 0.14 1.15
C ARG A 82 -8.02 -0.46 0.48
N LEU A 83 -6.88 -0.41 1.17
CA LEU A 83 -5.74 -1.24 0.83
C LEU A 83 -6.17 -2.71 0.81
N THR A 84 -5.66 -3.47 -0.18
CA THR A 84 -5.94 -4.90 -0.26
C THR A 84 -5.04 -5.67 0.71
N ARG A 85 -5.43 -6.90 1.07
CA ARG A 85 -4.59 -7.80 1.89
C ARG A 85 -3.17 -7.97 1.32
N ASN A 86 -3.05 -7.98 -0.01
CA ASN A 86 -1.78 -8.02 -0.72
C ASN A 86 -0.92 -6.75 -0.48
N CYS A 87 -1.55 -5.58 -0.53
CA CYS A 87 -0.86 -4.31 -0.30
C CYS A 87 -0.31 -4.21 1.13
N TYR A 88 -1.11 -4.59 2.14
CA TYR A 88 -0.64 -4.67 3.53
C TYR A 88 0.53 -5.61 3.67
N TYR A 89 0.43 -6.83 3.12
CA TYR A 89 1.51 -7.80 3.16
C TYR A 89 2.81 -7.24 2.55
N SER A 90 2.73 -6.67 1.34
CA SER A 90 3.90 -6.12 0.64
C SER A 90 4.55 -4.98 1.40
N LEU A 91 3.76 -4.05 1.93
CA LEU A 91 4.27 -2.91 2.71
C LEU A 91 4.86 -3.38 4.05
N LEU A 92 4.18 -4.26 4.80
CA LEU A 92 4.71 -4.80 6.06
C LEU A 92 6.03 -5.54 5.85
N HIS A 93 6.15 -6.33 4.78
CA HIS A 93 7.39 -7.00 4.42
C HIS A 93 8.52 -6.00 4.14
N LEU A 94 8.20 -4.91 3.41
CA LEU A 94 9.17 -3.88 3.07
C LEU A 94 9.61 -3.07 4.30
N LEU A 95 8.67 -2.67 5.16
CA LEU A 95 8.94 -1.96 6.42
C LEU A 95 9.77 -2.83 7.38
N SER A 96 9.49 -4.13 7.45
CA SER A 96 10.28 -5.12 8.21
C SER A 96 11.72 -5.17 7.72
N ARG A 97 11.94 -5.23 6.40
CA ARG A 97 13.29 -5.18 5.81
C ARG A 97 14.05 -3.89 6.18
N PHE A 98 13.34 -2.78 6.36
CA PHE A 98 13.93 -1.48 6.71
C PHE A 98 14.00 -1.20 8.22
N GLY A 99 13.50 -2.10 9.07
CA GLY A 99 13.50 -1.91 10.52
C GLY A 99 12.59 -0.80 11.02
N LEU A 100 11.58 -0.44 10.23
CA LEU A 100 10.62 0.62 10.56
C LEU A 100 9.52 0.08 11.49
N ALA A 101 9.92 -0.33 12.70
CA ALA A 101 9.08 -1.01 13.70
C ALA A 101 7.80 -0.22 14.07
N GLY A 102 7.90 1.10 14.17
CA GLY A 102 6.75 1.98 14.44
C GLY A 102 5.74 1.98 13.29
N GLU A 103 6.22 2.07 12.05
CA GLU A 103 5.39 2.04 10.85
C GLU A 103 4.75 0.67 10.64
N MET A 104 5.48 -0.41 10.94
CA MET A 104 4.92 -1.77 10.94
C MET A 104 3.75 -1.89 11.90
N LYS A 105 3.91 -1.41 13.15
CA LYS A 105 2.86 -1.45 14.17
C LYS A 105 1.62 -0.70 13.71
N TRP A 106 1.81 0.52 13.22
CA TRP A 106 0.72 1.36 12.72
C TRP A 106 -0.02 0.68 11.57
N LEU A 107 0.71 0.18 10.57
CA LEU A 107 0.12 -0.42 9.37
C LEU A 107 -0.62 -1.73 9.69
N TYR A 108 -0.10 -2.53 10.62
CA TYR A 108 -0.78 -3.73 11.11
C TYR A 108 -2.07 -3.37 11.86
N THR A 109 -2.04 -2.32 12.69
CA THR A 109 -3.24 -1.85 13.42
C THR A 109 -4.31 -1.35 12.44
N ASP A 110 -3.93 -0.51 11.47
CA ASP A 110 -4.84 -0.03 10.41
C ASP A 110 -5.45 -1.19 9.60
N MET A 111 -4.69 -2.25 9.34
CA MET A 111 -5.17 -3.48 8.69
C MET A 111 -6.33 -4.11 9.49
N LEU A 112 -6.19 -4.23 10.81
CA LEU A 112 -7.20 -4.80 11.70
C LEU A 112 -8.43 -3.91 11.83
N GLU A 113 -8.24 -2.61 12.04
CA GLU A 113 -9.31 -1.61 12.17
C GLU A 113 -10.20 -1.59 10.91
N ARG A 114 -9.59 -1.74 9.74
CA ARG A 114 -10.29 -1.81 8.45
C ARG A 114 -10.88 -3.17 8.15
N ARG A 115 -10.84 -4.11 9.10
CA ARG A 115 -11.35 -5.49 8.95
C ARG A 115 -10.72 -6.22 7.76
N VAL A 116 -9.43 -6.01 7.53
CA VAL A 116 -8.63 -6.77 6.57
C VAL A 116 -7.96 -7.88 7.35
N SER A 117 -8.41 -9.14 7.18
CA SER A 117 -7.77 -10.25 7.88
C SER A 117 -6.30 -10.38 7.49
N PRO A 118 -5.36 -10.41 8.46
CA PRO A 118 -3.98 -10.81 8.26
C PRO A 118 -3.88 -12.17 7.58
N ARG A 119 -2.76 -12.43 6.91
CA ARG A 119 -2.39 -13.78 6.46
C ARG A 119 -1.59 -14.46 7.57
N ASP A 120 -1.49 -15.77 7.51
CA ASP A 120 -0.61 -16.52 8.41
C ASP A 120 0.84 -16.03 8.29
N CYS A 121 1.30 -15.75 7.07
CA CYS A 121 2.63 -15.18 6.83
C CYS A 121 2.79 -13.73 7.33
N THR A 122 1.72 -13.00 7.62
CA THR A 122 1.80 -11.65 8.18
C THR A 122 2.39 -11.67 9.58
N TYR A 123 2.00 -12.62 10.43
CA TYR A 123 2.56 -12.76 11.78
C TYR A 123 4.06 -13.03 11.73
N ASN A 124 4.50 -13.92 10.84
CA ASN A 124 5.92 -14.19 10.64
C ASN A 124 6.71 -12.93 10.26
N ILE A 125 6.16 -12.06 9.41
CA ILE A 125 6.79 -10.78 9.05
C ILE A 125 6.92 -9.86 10.27
N MET A 126 5.88 -9.79 11.11
CA MET A 126 5.89 -8.96 12.31
C MET A 126 6.94 -9.47 13.31
N ILE A 127 6.93 -10.78 13.62
CA ILE A 127 7.89 -11.42 14.52
C ILE A 127 9.31 -11.21 14.00
N ASP A 128 9.58 -11.57 12.75
CA ASP A 128 10.91 -11.49 12.14
C ASP A 128 11.41 -10.04 12.10
N GLY A 129 10.56 -9.09 11.70
CA GLY A 129 10.91 -7.67 11.66
C GLY A 129 11.20 -7.09 13.04
N TYR A 130 10.43 -7.44 14.08
CA TYR A 130 10.72 -6.97 15.43
C TYR A 130 11.99 -7.62 16.00
N CYS A 131 12.15 -8.93 15.86
CA CYS A 131 13.31 -9.67 16.36
C CYS A 131 14.61 -9.21 15.70
N LYS A 132 14.61 -8.93 14.39
CA LYS A 132 15.80 -8.45 13.65
C LYS A 132 16.39 -7.16 14.21
N PHE A 133 15.58 -6.33 14.86
CA PHE A 133 16.00 -5.04 15.40
C PHE A 133 15.93 -4.99 16.93
N GLY A 134 15.79 -6.14 17.60
CA GLY A 134 15.86 -6.26 19.06
C GLY A 134 14.56 -5.95 19.82
N TYR A 135 13.44 -5.78 19.12
CA TYR A 135 12.12 -5.48 19.70
C TYR A 135 11.39 -6.75 20.15
N VAL A 136 12.03 -7.56 21.00
CA VAL A 136 11.53 -8.90 21.37
C VAL A 136 10.18 -8.83 22.10
N VAL A 137 9.96 -7.80 22.91
CA VAL A 137 8.69 -7.62 23.64
C VAL A 137 7.53 -7.37 22.69
N GLU A 138 7.75 -6.58 21.64
CA GLU A 138 6.79 -6.33 20.59
C GLU A 138 6.54 -7.59 19.75
N ALA A 139 7.59 -8.36 19.44
CA ALA A 139 7.48 -9.61 18.68
C ALA A 139 6.55 -10.63 19.38
N MET A 140 6.60 -10.71 20.71
CA MET A 140 5.77 -11.63 21.50
C MET A 140 4.26 -11.37 21.39
N GLN A 141 3.85 -10.20 20.89
CA GLN A 141 2.43 -9.90 20.66
C GLN A 141 1.84 -10.64 19.45
N TYR A 142 2.68 -11.31 18.66
CA TYR A 142 2.31 -11.92 17.38
C TYR A 142 2.56 -13.44 17.34
N VAL A 143 2.91 -14.06 18.47
CA VAL A 143 3.18 -15.50 18.65
C VAL A 143 1.91 -16.27 19.01
#